data_AF-A0A354BL02-F1
#
_entry.id   AF-A0A354BL02-F1
#
_cell.length_a   1.000
_cell.length_b   1.000
_cell.length_c   1.000
_cell.angle_alpha   90.00
_cell.angle_beta   90.00
_cell.angle_gamma   90.00
#
_symmetry.space_group_name_H-M   'P 1'
#
loop_
_entity.id
_entity.type
_entity.pdbx_description
1 polymer ?
#
loop_
_entity_poly.entity_id
_entity_poly.type
_entity_poly.pdbx_seq_one_letter_code
_entity_poly.pdbx_strand_id
1 'polypeptide(L)'
;MADRNKRLDSNIPGNFYVDATCINCDTCRQLAPASFEEIGRYSAVSHQPVSGPEIHQAYQALLTCPVGAIGTEQSDKALAQTAMGSFPSPIEDGVSYCGFNSEKSFGANSFLIEHPDGNWLIDSPRYLKHLVEVFERRGGIAHIFLTHQDDVADSDKYAAHFGAKRIIHRADVQAASTAEQIIEGEETTQIGSDFQIIPVPGHTAGSMVLLYRETFLFTGDHLWWNPHTKSL
;
A
#
# COMPACT_ATOMS: atom_id res chain seq x y z
N MET A 1 10.53 1.66 -14.31
CA MET A 1 9.92 2.87 -14.93
C MET A 1 9.30 2.42 -16.22
N ALA A 2 8.17 3.00 -16.59
CA ALA A 2 7.42 2.59 -17.75
C ALA A 2 8.25 2.73 -19.04
N ASP A 3 8.07 1.77 -19.94
CA ASP A 3 8.69 1.73 -21.26
C ASP A 3 7.67 2.13 -22.32
N ARG A 4 7.93 3.25 -22.98
CA ARG A 4 7.08 3.78 -24.06
C ARG A 4 6.87 2.77 -25.18
N ASN A 5 7.86 1.91 -25.48
CA ASN A 5 7.75 0.90 -26.52
C ASN A 5 6.81 -0.26 -26.14
N LYS A 6 6.41 -0.35 -24.87
CA LYS A 6 5.48 -1.33 -24.33
C LYS A 6 4.12 -0.73 -24.00
N ARG A 7 3.86 0.52 -24.39
CA ARG A 7 2.56 1.18 -24.19
C ARG A 7 1.43 0.30 -24.72
N LEU A 8 0.40 0.10 -23.90
CA LEU A 8 -0.77 -0.69 -24.30
C LEU A 8 -1.63 0.10 -25.30
N ASP A 9 -2.14 -0.60 -26.32
CA ASP A 9 -3.09 -0.02 -27.30
C ASP A 9 -4.42 0.39 -26.67
N SER A 10 -4.74 -0.16 -25.49
CA SER A 10 -5.94 0.19 -24.71
C SER A 10 -5.89 1.57 -24.06
N ASN A 11 -4.72 2.21 -23.99
CA ASN A 11 -4.64 3.59 -23.50
C ASN A 11 -5.20 4.56 -24.54
N ILE A 12 -6.02 5.51 -24.10
CA ILE A 12 -6.33 6.65 -24.95
C ILE A 12 -5.07 7.51 -25.20
N PRO A 13 -4.98 8.23 -26.33
CA PRO A 13 -3.86 9.13 -26.60
C PRO A 13 -3.72 10.22 -25.54
N GLY A 14 -2.49 10.57 -25.18
CA GLY A 14 -2.21 11.66 -24.23
C GLY A 14 -0.95 11.44 -23.41
N ASN A 15 -0.79 12.30 -22.39
CA ASN A 15 0.42 12.38 -21.58
C ASN A 15 0.63 11.11 -20.75
N PHE A 16 -0.38 10.69 -19.98
CA PHE A 16 -0.29 9.48 -19.16
C PHE A 16 -0.54 8.24 -20.00
N TYR A 17 0.16 7.16 -19.67
CA TYR A 17 -0.06 5.85 -20.28
C TYR A 17 0.33 4.73 -19.32
N VAL A 18 -0.21 3.54 -19.55
CA VAL A 18 0.19 2.28 -18.92
C VAL A 18 0.89 1.39 -19.94
N ASP A 19 1.97 0.75 -19.54
CA ASP A 19 2.68 -0.21 -20.38
C ASP A 19 2.34 -1.69 -20.02
N ALA A 20 2.85 -2.61 -20.84
CA ALA A 20 2.58 -4.03 -20.72
C ALA A 20 3.29 -4.73 -19.53
N THR A 21 4.06 -4.01 -18.69
CA THR A 21 4.58 -4.57 -17.43
C THR A 21 3.57 -4.46 -16.29
N CYS A 22 2.42 -3.82 -16.52
CA CYS A 22 1.33 -3.77 -15.56
C CYS A 22 0.87 -5.18 -15.14
N ILE A 23 0.68 -5.35 -13.83
CA ILE A 23 0.26 -6.62 -13.19
C ILE A 23 -1.21 -6.59 -12.75
N ASN A 24 -1.98 -5.59 -13.17
CA ASN A 24 -3.40 -5.42 -12.82
C ASN A 24 -3.70 -5.35 -11.30
N CYS A 25 -2.82 -4.78 -10.49
CA CYS A 25 -2.94 -4.72 -9.03
C CYS A 25 -3.98 -3.70 -8.48
N ASP A 26 -4.79 -3.07 -9.34
CA ASP A 26 -5.86 -2.13 -8.96
C ASP A 26 -5.44 -0.77 -8.33
N THR A 27 -4.23 -0.61 -7.78
CA THR A 27 -3.80 0.61 -7.05
C THR A 27 -4.09 1.93 -7.78
N CYS A 28 -3.83 1.99 -9.08
CA CYS A 28 -4.09 3.20 -9.88
C CYS A 28 -5.57 3.56 -10.02
N ARG A 29 -6.45 2.56 -10.01
CA ARG A 29 -7.91 2.74 -10.10
C ARG A 29 -8.49 3.15 -8.76
N GLN A 30 -7.87 2.77 -7.66
CA GLN A 30 -8.24 3.27 -6.33
C GLN A 30 -7.90 4.75 -6.16
N LEU A 31 -6.73 5.17 -6.65
CA LEU A 31 -6.24 6.54 -6.44
C LEU A 31 -6.73 7.54 -7.49
N ALA A 32 -6.90 7.10 -8.74
CA ALA A 32 -7.31 7.93 -9.86
C ALA A 32 -8.39 7.23 -10.70
N PRO A 33 -9.55 6.87 -10.11
CA PRO A 33 -10.62 6.14 -10.80
C PRO A 33 -11.19 6.89 -12.00
N ALA A 34 -11.07 8.22 -12.03
CA ALA A 34 -11.50 9.04 -13.15
C ALA A 34 -10.60 8.89 -14.39
N SER A 35 -9.36 8.39 -14.23
CA SER A 35 -8.37 8.29 -15.31
C SER A 35 -8.00 6.86 -15.69
N PHE A 36 -8.07 5.92 -14.75
CA PHE A 36 -7.63 4.54 -14.96
C PHE A 36 -8.78 3.56 -14.78
N GLU A 37 -8.88 2.61 -15.71
CA GLU A 37 -9.87 1.52 -15.68
C GLU A 37 -9.20 0.18 -15.94
N GLU A 38 -9.88 -0.89 -15.58
CA GLU A 38 -9.47 -2.25 -15.92
C GLU A 38 -9.84 -2.55 -17.37
N ILE A 39 -8.85 -2.88 -18.20
CA ILE A 39 -9.06 -3.28 -19.59
C ILE A 39 -8.32 -4.60 -19.85
N GLY A 40 -9.09 -5.69 -19.86
CA GLY A 40 -8.55 -7.04 -20.08
C GLY A 40 -7.73 -7.51 -18.89
N ARG A 41 -6.41 -7.64 -19.07
CA ARG A 41 -5.48 -8.11 -18.03
C ARG A 41 -4.61 -6.99 -17.44
N TYR A 42 -4.97 -5.74 -17.69
CA TYR A 42 -4.17 -4.57 -17.34
C TYR A 42 -5.07 -3.45 -16.84
N SER A 43 -4.48 -2.48 -16.14
CA SER A 43 -5.04 -1.13 -16.11
C SER A 43 -4.65 -0.39 -17.39
N ALA A 44 -5.49 0.54 -17.81
CA ALA A 44 -5.18 1.46 -18.91
C ALA A 44 -5.76 2.84 -18.63
N VAL A 45 -5.23 3.87 -19.29
CA VAL A 45 -5.78 5.22 -19.23
C VAL A 45 -7.03 5.29 -20.11
N SER A 46 -8.21 5.39 -19.50
CA SER A 46 -9.49 5.58 -20.20
C SER A 46 -9.83 7.06 -20.41
N HIS A 47 -9.30 7.91 -19.53
CA HIS A 47 -9.46 9.36 -19.58
C HIS A 47 -8.17 10.05 -19.11
N GLN A 48 -7.66 10.98 -19.92
CA GLN A 48 -6.47 11.74 -19.56
C GLN A 48 -6.87 12.75 -18.48
N PRO A 49 -6.11 12.87 -17.39
CA PRO A 49 -6.41 13.86 -16.35
C PRO A 49 -6.31 15.27 -16.94
N VAL A 50 -7.36 16.06 -16.79
CA VAL A 50 -7.46 17.43 -17.33
C VAL A 50 -7.49 18.49 -16.24
N SER A 51 -8.02 18.16 -15.06
CA SER A 51 -8.11 19.09 -13.94
C SER A 51 -6.92 18.96 -13.00
N GLY A 52 -6.61 20.02 -12.24
CA GLY A 52 -5.55 20.00 -11.23
C GLY A 52 -5.65 18.80 -10.25
N PRO A 53 -6.84 18.52 -9.68
CA PRO A 53 -7.06 17.34 -8.84
C PRO A 53 -6.81 16.00 -9.55
N GLU A 54 -7.35 15.81 -10.76
CA GLU A 54 -7.13 14.58 -11.53
C GLU A 54 -5.64 14.38 -11.86
N ILE A 55 -4.93 15.45 -12.23
CA ILE A 55 -3.51 15.39 -12.53
C ILE A 55 -2.73 14.98 -11.28
N HIS A 56 -3.08 15.55 -10.11
CA HIS A 56 -2.46 15.17 -8.85
C HIS A 56 -2.68 13.68 -8.53
N GLN A 57 -3.92 13.20 -8.66
CA GLN A 57 -4.27 11.78 -8.46
C GLN A 57 -3.55 10.86 -9.45
N ALA A 58 -3.43 11.25 -10.72
CA ALA A 58 -2.70 10.47 -11.71
C ALA A 58 -1.19 10.37 -11.40
N TYR A 59 -0.59 11.43 -10.86
CA TYR A 59 0.78 11.36 -10.34
C TYR A 59 0.89 10.50 -9.07
N GLN A 60 -0.11 10.53 -8.19
CA GLN A 60 -0.16 9.59 -7.05
C GLN A 60 -0.23 8.13 -7.55
N ALA A 61 -1.09 7.82 -8.52
CA ALA A 61 -1.17 6.51 -9.15
C ALA A 61 0.17 6.08 -9.79
N LEU A 62 0.86 7.01 -10.46
CA LEU A 62 2.19 6.77 -11.03
C LEU A 62 3.22 6.40 -9.96
N LEU A 63 3.27 7.13 -8.86
CA LEU A 63 4.23 6.92 -7.76
C LEU A 63 3.96 5.65 -6.95
N THR A 64 2.70 5.25 -6.86
CA THR A 64 2.26 4.05 -6.12
C THR A 64 2.28 2.77 -6.95
N CYS A 65 2.39 2.86 -8.28
CA CYS A 65 2.48 1.68 -9.14
C CYS A 65 3.68 0.80 -8.75
N PRO A 66 3.46 -0.45 -8.30
CA PRO A 66 4.51 -1.28 -7.71
C PRO A 66 5.59 -1.68 -8.71
N VAL A 67 5.18 -1.94 -9.95
CA VAL A 67 6.02 -2.34 -11.07
C VAL A 67 6.43 -1.15 -11.97
N GLY A 68 5.98 0.06 -11.61
CA GLY A 68 6.28 1.29 -12.34
C GLY A 68 5.82 1.28 -13.80
N ALA A 69 4.70 0.63 -14.10
CA ALA A 69 4.11 0.51 -15.45
C ALA A 69 3.41 1.78 -15.94
N ILE A 70 3.19 2.76 -15.07
CA ILE A 70 2.55 4.04 -15.42
C ILE A 70 3.62 5.05 -15.80
N GLY A 71 3.50 5.62 -17.00
CA GLY A 71 4.43 6.59 -17.57
C GLY A 71 3.76 7.90 -17.93
N THR A 72 4.60 8.91 -18.17
CA THR A 72 4.21 10.19 -18.79
C THR A 72 5.07 10.44 -20.03
N GLU A 73 4.49 10.98 -21.09
CA GLU A 73 5.22 11.43 -22.29
C GLU A 73 6.02 12.72 -21.98
N GLN A 74 5.44 13.59 -21.17
CA GLN A 74 6.01 14.83 -20.67
C GLN A 74 5.88 14.85 -19.14
N SER A 75 6.96 14.45 -18.47
CA SER A 75 7.02 14.42 -17.02
C SER A 75 7.17 15.84 -16.45
N ASP A 76 6.27 16.21 -15.54
CA ASP A 76 6.36 17.44 -14.74
C ASP A 76 6.90 17.10 -13.35
N LYS A 77 8.14 17.52 -13.10
CA LYS A 77 8.84 17.27 -11.83
C LYS A 77 8.20 17.97 -10.65
N ALA A 78 7.62 19.16 -10.84
CA ALA A 78 6.99 19.90 -9.76
C ALA A 78 5.72 19.19 -9.31
N LEU A 79 4.89 18.75 -10.26
CA LEU A 79 3.67 18.00 -9.96
C LEU A 79 3.96 16.64 -9.33
N ALA A 80 4.98 15.93 -9.84
CA ALA A 80 5.44 14.68 -9.23
C ALA A 80 5.93 14.88 -7.79
N GLN A 81 6.68 15.96 -7.52
CA GLN A 81 7.14 16.30 -6.17
C GLN A 81 5.97 16.66 -5.24
N THR A 82 4.97 17.40 -5.73
CA THR A 82 3.75 17.71 -4.97
C THR A 82 2.97 16.44 -4.64
N ALA A 83 2.80 15.52 -5.59
CA ALA A 83 2.16 14.23 -5.34
C ALA A 83 2.95 13.36 -4.36
N MET A 84 4.28 13.29 -4.49
CA MET A 84 5.13 12.60 -3.51
C MET A 84 4.97 13.19 -2.10
N GLY A 85 4.95 14.50 -1.98
CA GLY A 85 4.75 15.21 -0.71
C GLY A 85 3.40 14.99 -0.05
N SER A 86 2.40 14.45 -0.77
CA SER A 86 1.08 14.12 -0.23
C SER A 86 1.04 12.81 0.57
N PHE A 87 2.10 12.00 0.50
CA PHE A 87 2.18 10.70 1.18
C PHE A 87 3.01 10.76 2.47
N PRO A 88 2.58 10.08 3.54
CA PRO A 88 1.32 9.34 3.69
C PRO A 88 0.08 10.25 3.63
N SER A 89 -0.93 9.81 2.89
CA SER A 89 -2.17 10.54 2.64
C SER A 89 -3.18 10.25 3.77
N PRO A 90 -3.72 11.28 4.45
CA PRO A 90 -4.65 11.07 5.55
C PRO A 90 -5.94 10.37 5.12
N ILE A 91 -6.40 9.43 5.95
CA ILE A 91 -7.73 8.83 5.86
C ILE A 91 -8.60 9.48 6.93
N GLU A 92 -8.43 9.09 8.19
CA GLU A 92 -9.16 9.61 9.37
C GLU A 92 -8.46 9.16 10.66
N ASP A 93 -8.69 9.86 11.79
CA ASP A 93 -8.25 9.45 13.14
C ASP A 93 -6.78 9.01 13.29
N GLY A 94 -5.87 9.71 12.61
CA GLY A 94 -4.44 9.41 12.65
C GLY A 94 -4.02 8.22 11.78
N VAL A 95 -4.94 7.64 11.00
CA VAL A 95 -4.67 6.63 9.99
C VAL A 95 -4.38 7.30 8.65
N SER A 96 -3.29 6.90 8.00
CA SER A 96 -2.89 7.39 6.68
C SER A 96 -2.51 6.23 5.76
N TYR A 97 -2.84 6.34 4.46
CA TYR A 97 -2.33 5.45 3.43
C TYR A 97 -0.91 5.88 2.99
N CYS A 98 0.05 4.97 3.02
CA CYS A 98 1.46 5.30 2.82
C CYS A 98 1.85 5.54 1.34
N GLY A 99 1.12 4.93 0.39
CA GLY A 99 1.53 4.91 -1.01
C GLY A 99 2.83 4.13 -1.25
N PHE A 100 3.46 4.37 -2.41
CA PHE A 100 4.72 3.74 -2.83
C PHE A 100 4.75 2.20 -2.72
N ASN A 101 3.65 1.55 -3.10
CA ASN A 101 3.47 0.10 -3.00
C ASN A 101 4.64 -0.67 -3.65
N SER A 102 4.87 -1.89 -3.18
CA SER A 102 6.02 -2.71 -3.56
C SER A 102 5.64 -3.81 -4.53
N GLU A 103 6.50 -4.07 -5.52
CA GLU A 103 6.39 -5.27 -6.37
C GLU A 103 6.53 -6.55 -5.55
N LYS A 104 7.28 -6.52 -4.44
CA LYS A 104 7.48 -7.67 -3.55
C LYS A 104 6.20 -8.12 -2.84
N SER A 105 5.21 -7.24 -2.73
CA SER A 105 3.89 -7.51 -2.15
C SER A 105 2.78 -7.40 -3.20
N PHE A 106 3.12 -7.56 -4.49
CA PHE A 106 2.17 -7.46 -5.61
C PHE A 106 1.35 -6.17 -5.66
N GLY A 107 1.78 -5.11 -4.97
CA GLY A 107 1.05 -3.85 -4.89
C GLY A 107 0.12 -3.72 -3.68
N ALA A 108 0.30 -4.49 -2.61
CA ALA A 108 -0.47 -4.31 -1.38
C ALA A 108 -0.38 -2.89 -0.83
N ASN A 109 -1.50 -2.45 -0.25
CA ASN A 109 -1.60 -1.16 0.42
C ASN A 109 -0.98 -1.26 1.81
N SER A 110 -0.32 -0.18 2.25
CA SER A 110 0.24 -0.08 3.59
C SER A 110 -0.24 1.20 4.26
N PHE A 111 -0.32 1.16 5.58
CA PHE A 111 -0.95 2.22 6.37
C PHE A 111 -0.08 2.61 7.55
N LEU A 112 -0.09 3.89 7.91
CA LEU A 112 0.51 4.41 9.13
C LEU A 112 -0.61 4.77 10.10
N ILE A 113 -0.51 4.29 11.34
CA ILE A 113 -1.36 4.69 12.46
C ILE A 113 -0.48 5.49 13.42
N GLU A 114 -0.82 6.77 13.60
CA GLU A 114 -0.19 7.63 14.59
C GLU A 114 -0.81 7.35 15.97
N HIS A 115 0.00 6.89 16.93
CA HIS A 115 -0.50 6.43 18.23
C HIS A 115 0.37 6.94 19.39
N PRO A 116 -0.21 7.39 20.52
CA PRO A 116 0.54 7.96 21.65
C PRO A 116 1.63 7.05 22.23
N ASP A 117 1.41 5.74 22.23
CA ASP A 117 2.37 4.73 22.73
C ASP A 117 3.38 4.25 21.67
N GLY A 118 3.41 4.91 20.50
CA GLY A 118 4.28 4.59 19.38
C GLY A 118 3.50 4.15 18.14
N ASN A 119 3.91 4.68 16.99
CA ASN A 119 3.18 4.49 15.72
C ASN A 119 3.28 3.06 15.20
N TRP A 120 2.24 2.67 14.46
CA TRP A 120 2.15 1.37 13.80
C TRP A 120 2.23 1.53 12.29
N LEU A 121 3.05 0.72 11.64
CA LEU A 121 3.01 0.50 10.21
C LEU A 121 2.25 -0.82 9.96
N ILE A 122 1.23 -0.77 9.12
CA ILE A 122 0.45 -1.94 8.71
C ILE A 122 0.94 -2.34 7.33
N ASP A 123 1.41 -3.58 7.24
CA ASP A 123 2.22 -4.11 6.14
C ASP A 123 3.40 -3.18 5.82
N SER A 124 3.93 -3.17 4.61
CA SER A 124 5.06 -2.30 4.31
C SER A 124 5.10 -1.80 2.85
N PRO A 125 5.34 -0.49 2.64
CA PRO A 125 5.63 0.03 1.30
C PRO A 125 7.08 -0.25 0.91
N ARG A 126 7.51 0.23 -0.25
CA ARG A 126 8.95 0.27 -0.59
C ARG A 126 9.70 1.16 0.38
N TYR A 127 10.91 0.73 0.75
CA TYR A 127 11.80 1.54 1.59
C TYR A 127 12.39 2.70 0.80
N LEU A 128 11.80 3.88 0.96
CA LEU A 128 12.17 5.10 0.25
C LEU A 128 12.56 6.21 1.23
N LYS A 129 13.60 6.97 0.87
CA LYS A 129 14.10 8.09 1.67
C LYS A 129 12.98 9.07 2.07
N HIS A 130 12.10 9.44 1.14
CA HIS A 130 10.96 10.32 1.42
C HIS A 130 10.08 9.78 2.56
N LEU A 131 9.68 8.51 2.49
CA LEU A 131 8.84 7.90 3.52
C LEU A 131 9.55 7.80 4.86
N VAL A 132 10.82 7.40 4.86
CA VAL A 132 11.65 7.34 6.08
C VAL A 132 11.68 8.70 6.77
N GLU A 133 12.02 9.76 6.03
CA GLU A 133 12.07 11.13 6.58
C GLU A 133 10.70 11.62 7.06
N VAL A 134 9.61 11.24 6.40
CA VAL A 134 8.25 11.58 6.87
C VAL A 134 7.93 10.85 8.16
N PHE A 135 8.20 9.55 8.25
CA PHE A 135 7.96 8.75 9.46
C PHE A 135 8.79 9.26 10.64
N GLU A 136 10.07 9.61 10.44
CA GLU A 136 10.90 10.25 11.47
C GLU A 136 10.27 11.53 12.02
N ARG A 137 9.80 12.42 11.13
CA ARG A 137 9.13 13.66 11.54
C ARG A 137 7.81 13.43 12.28
N ARG A 138 7.15 12.30 12.05
CA ARG A 138 5.89 11.92 12.70
C ARG A 138 6.06 11.04 13.94
N GLY A 139 7.29 10.91 14.48
CA GLY A 139 7.55 10.17 15.71
C GLY A 139 8.09 8.75 15.52
N GLY A 140 8.47 8.38 14.30
CA GLY A 140 9.03 7.08 13.97
C GLY A 140 7.98 5.98 13.83
N ILE A 141 8.44 4.72 13.87
CA ILE A 141 7.61 3.51 13.83
C ILE A 141 8.03 2.62 15.00
N ALA A 142 7.09 2.25 15.86
CA ALA A 142 7.35 1.34 16.99
C ALA A 142 6.96 -0.10 16.66
N HIS A 143 5.91 -0.28 15.87
CA HIS A 143 5.35 -1.59 15.52
C HIS A 143 5.15 -1.70 14.02
N ILE A 144 5.39 -2.89 13.47
CA ILE A 144 5.06 -3.24 12.09
C ILE A 144 4.18 -4.49 12.14
N PHE A 145 2.89 -4.34 11.85
CA PHE A 145 1.97 -5.47 11.79
C PHE A 145 1.94 -6.03 10.38
N LEU A 146 2.25 -7.31 10.21
CA LEU A 146 2.24 -8.00 8.93
C LEU A 146 1.00 -8.89 8.87
N THR A 147 0.09 -8.58 7.94
CA THR A 147 -1.18 -9.29 7.80
C THR A 147 -0.98 -10.75 7.39
N HIS A 148 -0.02 -11.02 6.51
CA HIS A 148 0.37 -12.36 6.08
C HIS A 148 1.78 -12.38 5.46
N GLN A 149 2.22 -13.54 4.97
CA GLN A 149 3.55 -13.74 4.38
C GLN A 149 3.80 -13.00 3.05
N ASP A 150 2.77 -12.60 2.32
CA ASP A 150 2.93 -12.00 0.99
C ASP A 150 3.11 -10.47 1.07
N ASP A 151 2.64 -9.82 2.14
CA ASP A 151 2.65 -8.36 2.30
C ASP A 151 3.81 -7.80 3.16
N VAL A 152 4.90 -8.56 3.27
CA VAL A 152 6.05 -8.18 4.10
C VAL A 152 6.97 -7.12 3.48
N ALA A 153 7.00 -7.03 2.15
CA ALA A 153 7.78 -6.09 1.33
C ALA A 153 9.19 -5.73 1.87
N ASP A 154 9.39 -4.49 2.33
CA ASP A 154 10.66 -3.97 2.88
C ASP A 154 10.55 -3.73 4.42
N SER A 155 9.67 -4.46 5.10
CA SER A 155 9.44 -4.33 6.56
C SER A 155 10.72 -4.53 7.39
N ASP A 156 11.64 -5.37 6.93
CA ASP A 156 12.94 -5.61 7.56
C ASP A 156 13.81 -4.34 7.63
N LYS A 157 13.81 -3.54 6.56
CA LYS A 157 14.56 -2.27 6.52
C LYS A 157 13.95 -1.23 7.44
N TYR A 158 12.61 -1.15 7.47
CA TYR A 158 11.90 -0.26 8.40
C TYR A 158 12.14 -0.67 9.85
N ALA A 159 12.06 -1.97 10.18
CA ALA A 159 12.36 -2.48 11.51
C ALA A 159 13.79 -2.14 11.93
N ALA A 160 14.78 -2.36 11.05
CA ALA A 160 16.18 -2.07 11.32
C ALA A 160 16.44 -0.56 11.53
N HIS A 161 15.80 0.31 10.75
CA HIS A 161 15.99 1.76 10.85
C HIS A 161 15.36 2.36 12.10
N PHE A 162 14.11 1.97 12.41
CA PHE A 162 13.34 2.56 13.51
C PHE A 162 13.47 1.79 14.83
N GLY A 163 14.09 0.60 14.83
CA GLY A 163 14.05 -0.31 15.97
C GLY A 163 12.64 -0.87 16.22
N ALA A 164 11.81 -0.92 15.18
CA ALA A 164 10.41 -1.33 15.27
C ALA A 164 10.28 -2.85 15.44
N LYS A 165 9.23 -3.28 16.15
CA LYS A 165 8.90 -4.69 16.31
C LYS A 165 7.94 -5.15 15.22
N ARG A 166 8.37 -6.08 14.37
CA ARG A 166 7.49 -6.77 13.43
C ARG A 166 6.69 -7.84 14.16
N ILE A 167 5.41 -7.88 13.85
CA ILE A 167 4.43 -8.81 14.39
C ILE A 167 3.91 -9.64 13.22
N ILE A 168 4.06 -10.96 13.28
CA ILE A 168 3.58 -11.90 12.25
C ILE A 168 3.06 -13.18 12.89
N HIS A 169 2.18 -13.90 12.21
CA HIS A 169 1.71 -15.20 12.67
C HIS A 169 2.78 -16.28 12.48
N ARG A 170 2.82 -17.26 13.38
CA ARG A 170 3.76 -18.40 13.35
C ARG A 170 3.73 -19.18 12.04
N ALA A 171 2.55 -19.36 11.45
CA ALA A 171 2.40 -20.11 10.21
C ALA A 171 3.05 -19.41 8.99
N ASP A 172 3.19 -18.07 9.05
CA ASP A 172 3.73 -17.25 7.97
C ASP A 172 5.14 -16.70 8.31
N VAL A 173 5.71 -17.09 9.46
CA VAL A 173 6.96 -16.56 10.00
C VAL A 173 8.15 -16.70 9.05
N GLN A 174 8.12 -17.62 8.08
CA GLN A 174 9.23 -17.77 7.13
C GLN A 174 9.45 -16.52 6.28
N ALA A 175 8.40 -15.74 5.99
CA ALA A 175 8.52 -14.47 5.28
C ALA A 175 9.18 -13.36 6.12
N ALA A 176 9.14 -13.48 7.44
CA ALA A 176 9.79 -12.57 8.38
C ALA A 176 10.45 -13.37 9.53
N SER A 177 11.43 -14.22 9.18
CA SER A 177 12.00 -15.22 10.11
C SER A 177 12.68 -14.64 11.36
N THR A 178 12.98 -13.34 11.33
CA THR A 178 13.56 -12.58 12.45
C THR A 178 12.55 -11.66 13.13
N ALA A 179 11.25 -11.83 12.88
CA ALA A 179 10.20 -11.03 13.50
C ALA A 179 10.29 -11.04 15.02
N GLU A 180 10.10 -9.87 15.61
CA GLU A 180 10.34 -9.60 17.01
C GLU A 180 9.19 -10.09 17.90
N GLN A 181 7.99 -10.24 17.33
CA GLN A 181 6.81 -10.76 18.01
C GLN A 181 6.07 -11.74 17.11
N ILE A 182 5.75 -12.91 17.65
CA ILE A 182 5.08 -13.98 16.91
C ILE A 182 3.73 -14.25 17.56
N ILE A 183 2.67 -14.21 16.75
CA ILE A 183 1.32 -14.60 17.16
C ILE A 183 1.12 -16.09 16.86
N GLU A 184 0.44 -16.80 17.76
CA GLU A 184 0.19 -18.24 17.67
C GLU A 184 -1.28 -18.55 17.97
N GLY A 185 -1.80 -19.58 17.31
CA GLY A 185 -3.17 -20.03 17.50
C GLY A 185 -4.19 -19.16 16.76
N GLU A 186 -5.46 -19.44 17.03
CA GLU A 186 -6.59 -18.80 16.34
C GLU A 186 -7.32 -17.77 17.24
N GLU A 187 -6.84 -17.57 18.46
CA GLU A 187 -7.47 -16.71 19.45
C GLU A 187 -7.13 -15.23 19.21
N THR A 188 -8.13 -14.37 19.39
CA THR A 188 -7.93 -12.91 19.33
C THR A 188 -6.99 -12.45 20.43
N THR A 189 -5.98 -11.67 20.05
CA THR A 189 -5.00 -11.09 20.97
C THR A 189 -5.23 -9.58 21.10
N GLN A 190 -5.57 -9.13 22.31
CA GLN A 190 -5.67 -7.71 22.64
C GLN A 190 -4.27 -7.12 22.91
N ILE A 191 -3.95 -5.97 22.30
CA ILE A 191 -2.73 -5.20 22.55
C ILE A 191 -3.12 -3.79 23.00
N GLY A 192 -2.80 -3.48 24.26
CA GLY A 192 -3.25 -2.22 24.88
C GLY A 192 -4.77 -2.12 24.92
N SER A 193 -5.31 -0.90 24.96
CA SER A 193 -6.76 -0.65 24.91
C SER A 193 -7.31 -0.60 23.48
N ASP A 194 -6.46 -0.33 22.49
CA ASP A 194 -6.92 0.17 21.19
C ASP A 194 -6.77 -0.85 20.05
N PHE A 195 -6.02 -1.94 20.24
CA PHE A 195 -5.70 -2.89 19.16
C PHE A 195 -6.13 -4.32 19.47
N GLN A 196 -6.71 -4.99 18.48
CA GLN A 196 -6.99 -6.42 18.47
C GLN A 196 -6.38 -7.07 17.23
N ILE A 197 -5.56 -8.09 17.44
CA ILE A 197 -5.08 -8.97 16.37
C ILE A 197 -6.00 -10.18 16.33
N ILE A 198 -6.61 -10.43 15.17
CA ILE A 198 -7.56 -11.51 14.98
C ILE A 198 -7.00 -12.44 13.90
N PRO A 199 -6.54 -13.66 14.26
CA PRO A 199 -6.16 -14.67 13.27
C PRO A 199 -7.36 -15.04 12.39
N VAL A 200 -7.14 -15.08 11.08
CA VAL A 200 -8.16 -15.35 10.06
C VAL A 200 -7.59 -16.24 8.95
N PRO A 201 -7.18 -17.49 9.27
CA PRO A 201 -6.57 -18.37 8.29
C PRO A 201 -7.49 -18.52 7.06
N GLY A 202 -6.93 -18.29 5.88
CA GLY A 202 -7.71 -18.18 4.65
C GLY A 202 -6.83 -17.95 3.42
N HIS A 203 -6.45 -16.70 3.17
CA HIS A 203 -5.51 -16.36 2.09
C HIS A 203 -4.18 -17.10 2.25
N THR A 204 -3.62 -17.03 3.46
CA THR A 204 -2.52 -17.89 3.93
C THR A 204 -2.94 -18.55 5.24
N ALA A 205 -2.19 -19.57 5.66
CA ALA A 205 -2.41 -20.23 6.94
C ALA A 205 -2.12 -19.30 8.13
N GLY A 206 -1.29 -18.28 7.96
CA GLY A 206 -0.98 -17.27 8.99
C GLY A 206 -1.61 -15.91 8.77
N SER A 207 -2.65 -15.81 7.94
CA SER A 207 -3.38 -14.56 7.76
C SER A 207 -3.98 -14.06 9.07
N MET A 208 -3.83 -12.76 9.33
CA MET A 208 -4.38 -12.05 10.47
C MET A 208 -4.92 -10.69 10.03
N VAL A 209 -5.92 -10.19 10.75
CA VAL A 209 -6.40 -8.81 10.62
C VAL A 209 -6.09 -8.02 11.90
N LEU A 210 -5.93 -6.70 11.76
CA LEU A 210 -5.78 -5.79 12.89
C LEU A 210 -7.01 -4.89 12.98
N LEU A 211 -7.71 -4.94 14.11
CA LEU A 211 -8.79 -4.01 14.45
C LEU A 211 -8.23 -2.91 15.35
N TYR A 212 -8.39 -1.66 14.92
CA TYR A 212 -7.99 -0.46 15.66
C TYR A 212 -9.25 0.34 16.08
N ARG A 213 -9.43 0.51 17.40
CA ARG A 213 -10.52 1.27 18.05
C ARG A 213 -11.94 0.88 17.64
N GLU A 214 -12.14 -0.37 17.23
CA GLU A 214 -13.42 -0.84 16.67
C GLU A 214 -13.91 -0.03 15.44
N THR A 215 -13.02 0.72 14.80
CA THR A 215 -13.34 1.63 13.68
C THR A 215 -12.63 1.21 12.40
N PHE A 216 -11.34 0.86 12.47
CA PHE A 216 -10.53 0.48 11.31
C PHE A 216 -10.16 -0.99 11.38
N LEU A 217 -10.51 -1.74 10.34
CA LEU A 217 -10.09 -3.14 10.18
C LEU A 217 -9.12 -3.22 9.01
N PHE A 218 -7.87 -3.58 9.29
CA PHE A 218 -6.84 -3.82 8.28
C PHE A 218 -6.77 -5.30 7.97
N THR A 219 -7.15 -5.67 6.74
CA THR A 219 -7.53 -7.05 6.41
C THR A 219 -6.50 -7.85 5.63
N GLY A 220 -5.43 -7.20 5.14
CA GLY A 220 -4.59 -7.77 4.09
C GLY A 220 -5.48 -8.24 2.92
N ASP A 221 -5.18 -9.42 2.41
CA ASP A 221 -5.97 -10.07 1.35
C ASP A 221 -7.14 -10.92 1.85
N HIS A 222 -7.49 -10.85 3.15
CA HIS A 222 -8.62 -11.63 3.66
C HIS A 222 -9.98 -11.10 3.17
N LEU A 223 -10.10 -9.78 3.00
CA LEU A 223 -11.29 -9.12 2.46
C LEU A 223 -10.86 -8.12 1.39
N TRP A 224 -11.58 -8.09 0.27
CA TRP A 224 -11.33 -7.16 -0.81
C TRP A 224 -12.62 -6.66 -1.44
N TRP A 225 -12.73 -5.34 -1.64
CA TRP A 225 -13.89 -4.75 -2.30
C TRP A 225 -13.92 -5.10 -3.79
N ASN A 226 -15.03 -5.68 -4.24
CA ASN A 226 -15.27 -5.91 -5.65
C ASN A 226 -16.00 -4.71 -6.29
N PRO A 227 -15.34 -3.92 -7.16
CA PRO A 227 -15.96 -2.74 -7.77
C PRO A 227 -17.06 -3.09 -8.77
N HIS A 228 -17.05 -4.29 -9.35
CA HIS A 228 -18.06 -4.74 -10.32
C HIS A 228 -19.38 -5.08 -9.64
N THR A 229 -19.34 -5.82 -8.53
CA THR A 229 -20.53 -6.22 -7.77
C THR A 229 -20.91 -5.20 -6.70
N LYS A 230 -20.01 -4.26 -6.38
CA LYS A 230 -20.15 -3.30 -5.28
C LYS A 230 -20.41 -3.98 -3.94
N SER A 231 -19.61 -5.00 -3.65
CA SER A 231 -19.67 -5.76 -2.41
C SER A 231 -18.27 -6.04 -1.88
N LEU A 232 -18.17 -6.31 -0.57
CA LEU A 232 -17.05 -7.06 -0.02
C LEU A 232 -17.10 -8.53 -0.46
#